data_AF-A0A417L3P9-F1
#
_entry.id   AF-A0A417L3P9-F1
#
_cell.length_a   1.000
_cell.length_b   1.000
_cell.length_c   1.000
_cell.angle_alpha   90.00
_cell.angle_beta   90.00
_cell.angle_gamma   90.00
#
_symmetry.space_group_name_H-M   'P 1'
#
loop_
_entity.id
_entity.type
_entity.pdbx_description
1 polymer ?
#
loop_
_entity_poly.entity_id
_entity_poly.type
_entity_poly.pdbx_seq_one_letter_code
_entity_poly.pdbx_strand_id
1 'polypeptide(L)'
;MAATRKAGEKEQDKQLIAPLYFKAYTFREIAESVSAITGRTISHVTVFNDVKEILKESEEARKDFVNNQLTIELGKINKLEREYWEAWEKSKTDQKKKSVEKKDDCEGDPAKGKKKSSTRVLGEEIINMGDPRYLAGIERCIEMRCKLLGINGTQKVDVTTGGNKIQFTGFNFLPVTPNVEQLIKQADE
;
A
#
# COMPACT_ATOMS: atom_id res chain seq x y z
N MET A 1 -0.49 -18.64 -48.25
CA MET A 1 -0.39 -17.83 -47.02
C MET A 1 -1.82 -17.58 -46.54
N ALA A 2 -2.21 -18.12 -45.38
CA ALA A 2 -3.51 -17.78 -44.79
C ALA A 2 -3.51 -16.27 -44.46
N ALA A 3 -4.61 -15.57 -44.75
CA ALA A 3 -4.71 -14.15 -44.47
C ALA A 3 -4.53 -13.89 -42.96
N THR A 4 -3.70 -12.91 -42.62
CA THR A 4 -3.51 -12.48 -41.23
C THR A 4 -4.84 -11.93 -40.70
N ARG A 5 -5.26 -12.40 -39.51
CA ARG A 5 -6.49 -11.93 -38.84
C ARG A 5 -6.44 -10.43 -38.59
N LYS A 6 -7.57 -9.74 -38.75
CA LYS A 6 -7.71 -8.31 -38.40
C LYS A 6 -7.64 -8.14 -36.88
N ALA A 7 -7.26 -6.95 -36.42
CA ALA A 7 -7.15 -6.65 -34.98
C ALA A 7 -8.46 -6.93 -34.22
N GLY A 8 -9.62 -6.54 -34.77
CA GLY A 8 -10.93 -6.81 -34.15
C GLY A 8 -11.29 -8.30 -34.08
N GLU A 9 -10.91 -9.08 -35.09
CA GLU A 9 -11.13 -10.53 -35.10
C GLU A 9 -10.26 -11.22 -34.03
N LYS A 10 -9.02 -10.75 -33.86
CA LYS A 10 -8.11 -11.25 -32.82
C LYS A 10 -8.67 -11.02 -31.42
N GLU A 11 -9.22 -9.82 -31.18
CA GLU A 11 -9.80 -9.48 -29.87
C GLU A 11 -11.04 -10.33 -29.57
N GLN A 12 -11.91 -10.53 -30.56
CA GLN A 12 -13.06 -11.45 -30.44
C GLN A 12 -12.62 -12.89 -30.16
N ASP A 13 -11.59 -13.37 -30.86
CA ASP A 13 -11.05 -14.73 -30.66
C ASP A 13 -10.50 -14.88 -29.23
N LYS A 14 -9.75 -13.89 -28.71
CA LYS A 14 -9.26 -13.89 -27.32
C LYS A 14 -10.39 -14.01 -26.30
N GLN A 15 -11.50 -13.29 -26.51
CA GLN A 15 -12.67 -13.34 -25.62
C GLN A 15 -13.32 -14.73 -25.57
N LEU A 16 -13.27 -15.50 -26.66
CA LEU A 16 -13.76 -16.88 -26.71
C LEU A 16 -12.73 -17.88 -26.14
N ILE A 17 -11.44 -17.66 -26.42
CA ILE A 17 -10.34 -18.52 -25.99
C ILE A 17 -10.16 -18.48 -24.46
N ALA A 18 -10.19 -17.30 -23.86
CA ALA A 18 -9.93 -17.10 -22.43
C ALA A 18 -10.80 -18.00 -21.51
N PRO A 19 -12.14 -18.00 -21.58
CA PRO A 19 -12.97 -18.82 -20.71
C PRO A 19 -12.77 -20.33 -20.93
N LEU A 20 -12.46 -20.76 -22.16
CA LEU A 20 -12.19 -22.16 -22.44
C LEU A 20 -10.83 -22.59 -21.88
N TYR A 21 -9.81 -21.74 -21.99
CA TYR A 21 -8.51 -21.97 -21.38
C TYR A 21 -8.61 -22.09 -19.85
N PHE A 22 -9.36 -21.21 -19.19
CA PHE A 22 -9.57 -21.28 -17.74
C PHE A 22 -10.39 -22.51 -17.29
N LYS A 23 -11.18 -23.10 -18.18
CA LYS A 23 -11.86 -24.39 -17.95
C LYS A 23 -10.97 -25.61 -18.23
N ALA A 24 -9.67 -25.40 -18.46
CA ALA A 24 -8.67 -26.44 -18.70
C ALA A 24 -8.88 -27.25 -19.99
N TYR A 25 -9.56 -26.71 -21.00
CA TYR A 25 -9.58 -27.32 -22.33
C TYR A 25 -8.18 -27.25 -22.97
N THR A 26 -7.84 -28.26 -23.78
CA THR A 26 -6.58 -28.28 -24.52
C THR A 26 -6.59 -27.25 -25.65
N PHE A 27 -5.43 -26.76 -26.09
CA PHE A 27 -5.35 -25.78 -27.19
C PHE A 27 -5.98 -26.27 -28.49
N ARG A 28 -6.04 -27.58 -28.71
CA ARG A 28 -6.65 -28.18 -29.89
C ARG A 28 -8.18 -28.15 -29.80
N GLU A 29 -8.75 -28.52 -28.67
CA GLU A 29 -10.21 -28.42 -28.43
C GLU A 29 -10.67 -26.95 -28.45
N ILE A 30 -9.86 -26.05 -27.93
CA ILE A 30 -10.13 -24.61 -28.00
C ILE A 30 -10.10 -24.14 -29.46
N ALA A 31 -9.10 -24.56 -30.25
CA ALA A 31 -9.04 -24.21 -31.67
C ALA A 31 -10.27 -24.70 -32.45
N GLU A 32 -10.71 -25.94 -32.19
CA GLU A 32 -11.89 -26.53 -32.81
C GLU A 32 -13.17 -25.79 -32.44
N SER A 33 -13.38 -25.50 -31.15
CA SER A 33 -14.57 -24.79 -30.66
C SER A 33 -14.63 -23.35 -31.16
N VAL A 34 -13.53 -22.61 -31.12
CA VAL A 34 -13.49 -21.22 -31.62
C VAL A 34 -13.62 -21.20 -33.14
N SER A 35 -13.06 -22.17 -33.86
CA SER A 35 -13.25 -22.29 -35.31
C SER A 35 -14.71 -22.57 -35.68
N ALA A 36 -15.40 -23.41 -34.90
CA ALA A 36 -16.82 -23.70 -35.09
C ALA A 36 -17.72 -22.47 -34.84
N ILE A 37 -17.39 -21.65 -33.85
CA ILE A 37 -18.15 -20.43 -33.50
C ILE A 37 -17.93 -19.32 -34.54
N THR A 38 -16.68 -19.11 -34.96
CA THR A 38 -16.30 -17.98 -35.82
C THR A 38 -16.44 -18.28 -37.32
N GLY A 39 -16.58 -19.55 -37.69
CA GLY A 39 -16.56 -20.01 -39.08
C GLY A 39 -15.19 -19.89 -39.76
N ARG A 40 -14.13 -19.55 -39.02
CA ARG A 40 -12.77 -19.37 -39.51
C ARG A 40 -11.89 -20.52 -39.02
N THR A 41 -10.96 -21.00 -39.84
CA THR A 41 -9.99 -22.02 -39.41
C THR A 41 -8.91 -21.37 -38.54
N ILE A 42 -8.94 -21.65 -37.24
CA ILE A 42 -7.94 -21.19 -36.27
C ILE A 42 -7.04 -22.37 -35.89
N SER A 43 -5.73 -22.17 -35.94
CA SER A 43 -4.76 -23.20 -35.54
C SER A 43 -4.55 -23.22 -34.03
N HIS A 44 -4.24 -24.39 -33.46
CA HIS A 44 -3.82 -24.51 -32.05
C HIS A 44 -2.59 -23.65 -31.71
N VAL A 45 -1.70 -23.39 -32.68
CA VAL A 45 -0.55 -22.48 -32.51
C VAL A 45 -1.02 -21.03 -32.33
N THR A 46 -2.06 -20.64 -33.07
CA THR A 46 -2.71 -19.34 -32.95
C THR A 46 -3.34 -19.19 -31.57
N VAL A 47 -4.05 -20.21 -31.09
CA VAL A 47 -4.61 -20.24 -29.74
C VAL A 47 -3.52 -20.12 -28.68
N PHE A 48 -2.41 -20.85 -28.82
CA PHE A 48 -1.28 -20.75 -27.88
C PHE A 48 -0.72 -19.33 -27.78
N ASN A 49 -0.52 -18.65 -28.92
CA ASN A 49 -0.04 -17.28 -28.93
C ASN A 49 -1.05 -16.30 -28.32
N ASP A 50 -2.34 -16.45 -28.62
CA ASP A 50 -3.40 -15.62 -28.05
C ASP A 50 -3.51 -15.84 -26.53
N VAL A 51 -3.39 -17.08 -26.03
CA VAL A 51 -3.33 -17.38 -24.59
C VAL A 51 -2.12 -16.72 -23.93
N LYS A 52 -0.94 -16.80 -24.54
CA LYS A 52 0.26 -16.13 -24.03
C LYS A 52 0.05 -14.62 -23.89
N GLU A 53 -0.63 -14.02 -24.86
CA GLU A 53 -0.97 -12.59 -24.84
C GLU A 53 -2.02 -12.26 -23.78
N ILE A 54 -3.08 -13.06 -23.65
CA ILE A 54 -4.09 -12.92 -22.58
C ILE A 54 -3.44 -12.99 -21.19
N LEU A 55 -2.53 -13.94 -20.98
CA LEU A 55 -1.83 -14.09 -19.69
C LEU A 55 -0.93 -12.89 -19.40
N LYS A 56 -0.24 -12.38 -20.42
CA LYS A 56 0.60 -11.18 -20.31
C LYS A 56 -0.23 -9.94 -19.99
N GLU A 57 -1.32 -9.71 -20.71
CA GLU A 57 -2.27 -8.61 -20.46
C GLU A 57 -2.86 -8.71 -19.05
N SER A 58 -3.21 -9.92 -18.61
CA SER A 58 -3.71 -10.18 -17.26
C SER A 58 -2.66 -9.92 -16.17
N GLU A 59 -1.39 -10.22 -16.44
CA GLU A 59 -0.27 -9.92 -15.55
C GLU A 59 -0.04 -8.41 -15.44
N GLU A 60 0.01 -7.71 -16.57
CA GLU A 60 0.17 -6.26 -16.65
C GLU A 60 -0.99 -5.53 -15.94
N ALA A 61 -2.24 -5.89 -16.24
CA ALA A 61 -3.41 -5.32 -15.58
C ALA A 61 -3.41 -5.54 -14.06
N ARG A 62 -2.93 -6.70 -13.60
CA ARG A 62 -2.78 -6.99 -12.17
C ARG A 62 -1.67 -6.17 -11.53
N LYS A 63 -0.52 -6.00 -12.20
CA LYS A 63 0.57 -5.13 -11.74
C LYS A 63 0.10 -3.69 -11.61
N ASP A 64 -0.61 -3.18 -12.61
CA ASP A 64 -1.17 -1.84 -12.59
C ASP A 64 -2.17 -1.66 -11.47
N PHE A 65 -3.06 -2.63 -11.25
CA PHE A 65 -3.98 -2.61 -10.12
C PHE A 65 -3.26 -2.50 -8.77
N VAL A 66 -2.22 -3.33 -8.56
CA VAL A 66 -1.42 -3.30 -7.32
C VAL A 66 -0.69 -1.96 -7.17
N ASN A 67 -0.06 -1.46 -8.24
CA ASN A 67 0.65 -0.18 -8.23
C ASN A 67 -0.29 1.00 -7.97
N ASN A 68 -1.49 0.99 -8.55
CA ASN A 68 -2.51 2.01 -8.33
C ASN A 68 -2.96 2.00 -6.86
N GLN A 69 -3.19 0.82 -6.29
CA GLN A 69 -3.55 0.70 -4.88
C GLN A 69 -2.42 1.19 -3.96
N LEU A 70 -1.17 0.80 -4.25
CA LEU A 70 0.01 1.26 -3.52
C LEU A 70 0.12 2.78 -3.55
N THR A 71 -0.08 3.40 -4.71
CA THR A 71 -0.05 4.86 -4.88
C THR A 71 -1.10 5.55 -4.02
N ILE A 72 -2.33 5.02 -3.97
CA ILE A 72 -3.41 5.55 -3.13
C ILE A 72 -3.03 5.47 -1.64
N GLU A 73 -2.55 4.32 -1.17
CA GLU A 73 -2.18 4.13 0.24
C GLU A 73 -0.99 5.01 0.64
N LEU A 74 0.03 5.13 -0.21
CA LEU A 74 1.14 6.06 0.00
C LEU A 74 0.65 7.50 0.06
N GLY A 75 -0.29 7.89 -0.80
CA GLY A 75 -0.92 9.19 -0.78
C GLY A 75 -1.66 9.49 0.54
N LYS A 76 -2.38 8.50 1.10
CA LYS A 76 -3.02 8.62 2.41
C LYS A 76 -1.99 8.80 3.53
N ILE A 77 -0.93 7.99 3.53
CA ILE A 77 0.17 8.09 4.51
C ILE A 77 0.83 9.47 4.44
N ASN A 78 1.10 9.99 3.25
CA ASN A 78 1.72 11.31 3.08
C ASN A 78 0.83 12.45 3.60
N LYS A 79 -0.49 12.36 3.41
CA LYS A 79 -1.42 13.35 3.99
C LYS A 79 -1.38 13.30 5.53
N LEU A 80 -1.43 12.10 6.09
CA LEU A 80 -1.45 11.88 7.53
C LEU A 80 -0.12 12.26 8.21
N GLU A 81 1.01 11.99 7.56
CA GLU A 81 2.32 12.47 8.00
C GLU A 81 2.39 14.01 8.02
N ARG A 82 1.86 14.68 6.99
CA ARG A 82 1.81 16.14 6.97
C ARG A 82 0.97 16.70 8.11
N GLU A 83 -0.19 16.10 8.39
CA GLU A 83 -1.04 16.50 9.53
C GLU A 83 -0.30 16.34 10.87
N TYR A 84 0.47 15.26 11.04
CA TYR A 84 1.32 15.10 12.23
C TYR A 84 2.44 16.13 12.32
N TRP A 85 3.10 16.45 11.21
CA TRP A 85 4.10 17.52 11.18
C TRP A 85 3.50 18.87 11.55
N GLU A 86 2.35 19.22 10.99
CA GLU A 86 1.66 20.46 11.34
C GLU A 86 1.26 20.50 12.82
N ALA A 87 0.78 19.39 13.37
CA ALA A 87 0.42 19.30 14.78
C ALA A 87 1.65 19.38 15.70
N TRP A 88 2.76 18.75 15.32
CA TRP A 88 4.05 18.85 16.00
C TRP A 88 4.54 20.30 16.02
N GLU A 89 4.57 20.97 14.87
CA GLU A 89 4.98 22.37 14.76
C GLU A 89 4.10 23.27 15.64
N LYS A 90 2.77 23.11 15.58
CA LYS A 90 1.84 23.86 16.44
C LYS A 90 2.05 23.59 17.92
N SER A 91 2.40 22.36 18.29
CA SER A 91 2.61 21.99 19.70
C SER A 91 3.85 22.61 20.34
N LYS A 92 4.81 23.07 19.53
CA LYS A 92 5.98 23.82 19.99
C LYS A 92 5.70 25.31 20.24
N THR A 93 4.48 25.77 19.97
CA THR A 93 4.14 27.19 20.17
C THR A 93 3.85 27.44 21.65
N ASP A 94 4.59 28.38 22.23
CA ASP A 94 4.39 28.85 23.60
C ASP A 94 2.98 29.40 23.80
N GLN A 95 2.38 29.07 24.94
CA GLN A 95 1.02 29.48 25.29
C GLN A 95 1.06 30.38 26.52
N LYS A 96 0.36 31.51 26.46
CA LYS A 96 0.14 32.37 27.63
C LYS A 96 -1.12 31.91 28.34
N LYS A 97 -0.96 31.21 29.46
CA LYS A 97 -2.10 30.79 30.28
C LYS A 97 -2.46 31.94 31.22
N LYS A 98 -3.63 32.54 31.03
CA LYS A 98 -4.19 33.51 31.98
C LYS A 98 -5.12 32.76 32.93
N SER A 99 -4.70 32.65 34.19
CA SER A 99 -5.56 32.17 35.27
C SER A 99 -6.23 33.36 35.93
N VAL A 100 -7.56 33.33 36.02
CA VAL A 100 -8.36 34.36 36.71
C VAL A 100 -8.86 33.75 38.00
N GLU A 101 -8.20 34.07 39.11
CA GLU A 101 -8.72 33.77 40.44
C GLU A 101 -9.68 34.90 40.86
N LYS A 102 -10.95 34.55 41.02
CA LYS A 102 -11.92 35.40 41.72
C LYS A 102 -11.82 35.07 43.21
N LYS A 103 -11.39 36.03 44.02
CA LYS A 103 -11.59 35.96 45.46
C LYS A 103 -12.97 36.54 45.77
N ASP A 104 -13.86 35.69 46.27
CA ASP A 104 -15.08 36.14 46.95
C ASP A 104 -14.71 36.42 48.41
N ASP A 105 -14.44 37.68 48.73
CA ASP A 105 -14.29 38.11 50.11
C ASP A 105 -15.69 38.13 50.76
N CYS A 106 -16.06 37.04 51.43
CA CYS A 106 -17.26 36.97 52.26
C CYS A 106 -16.89 37.07 53.74
N GLU A 107 -16.60 38.29 54.20
CA GLU A 107 -16.82 38.69 55.60
C GLU A 107 -16.94 40.22 55.69
N GLY A 108 -18.16 40.72 55.90
CA GLY A 108 -18.43 42.15 56.06
C GLY A 108 -19.91 42.46 56.23
N ASP A 109 -20.26 43.03 57.38
CA ASP A 109 -21.58 43.44 57.87
C ASP A 109 -22.56 44.05 56.84
N PRO A 110 -23.89 43.81 56.97
CA PRO A 110 -24.92 44.19 56.01
C PRO A 110 -25.28 45.70 55.96
N ALA A 111 -24.55 46.60 56.63
CA ALA A 111 -25.03 47.96 56.89
C ALA A 111 -24.47 49.09 55.99
N LYS A 112 -23.53 48.86 55.06
CA LYS A 112 -23.04 49.94 54.18
C LYS A 112 -22.58 49.43 52.81
N GLY A 113 -23.25 49.90 51.77
CA GLY A 113 -23.02 49.48 50.39
C GLY A 113 -21.63 49.84 49.84
N LYS A 114 -20.90 48.81 49.42
CA LYS A 114 -20.29 48.62 48.09
C LYS A 114 -19.31 47.45 48.18
N LYS A 115 -19.72 46.27 47.69
CA LYS A 115 -18.82 45.12 47.50
C LYS A 115 -17.78 45.50 46.45
N LYS A 116 -16.49 45.55 46.81
CA LYS A 116 -15.39 45.67 45.85
C LYS A 116 -14.90 44.25 45.55
N SER A 117 -15.33 43.67 44.43
CA SER A 117 -14.73 42.44 43.92
C SER A 117 -13.35 42.75 43.37
N SER A 118 -12.30 42.17 43.98
CA SER A 118 -10.92 42.23 43.49
C SER A 118 -10.66 41.02 42.58
N THR A 119 -10.41 41.27 41.30
CA THR A 119 -10.04 40.22 40.33
C THR A 119 -8.52 40.22 40.18
N ARG A 120 -7.84 39.13 40.56
CA ARG A 120 -6.40 38.97 40.32
C ARG A 120 -6.20 38.10 39.08
N VAL A 121 -5.57 38.68 38.06
CA VAL A 121 -5.19 37.96 36.83
C VAL A 121 -3.72 37.58 36.98
N LEU A 122 -3.41 36.29 37.12
CA LEU A 122 -2.05 35.76 37.01
C LEU A 122 -1.84 35.27 35.57
N GLY A 123 -0.82 35.82 34.91
CA GLY A 123 -0.36 35.33 33.62
C GLY A 123 0.88 34.46 33.82
N GLU A 124 0.80 33.19 33.42
CA GLU A 124 1.95 32.29 33.33
C GLU A 124 2.29 32.07 31.85
N GLU A 125 3.57 32.26 31.50
CA GLU A 125 4.09 31.89 30.17
C GLU A 125 4.56 30.44 30.23
N ILE A 126 3.90 29.56 29.47
CA ILE A 126 4.26 28.14 29.40
C ILE A 126 5.09 27.95 28.12
N ILE A 127 6.36 27.59 28.31
CA ILE A 127 7.26 27.19 27.23
C ILE A 127 6.85 25.79 26.77
N ASN A 128 6.53 25.64 25.49
CA ASN A 128 6.04 24.39 24.93
C ASN A 128 7.14 23.74 24.08
N MET A 129 7.64 22.58 24.51
CA MET A 129 8.72 21.85 23.80
C MET A 129 8.21 20.90 22.72
N GLY A 130 6.90 20.93 22.44
CA GLY A 130 6.22 20.02 21.53
C GLY A 130 5.69 18.74 22.20
N ASP A 131 4.60 18.18 21.66
CA ASP A 131 4.02 16.92 22.15
C ASP A 131 4.64 15.73 21.40
N PRO A 132 5.42 14.85 22.07
CA PRO A 132 6.13 13.74 21.43
C PRO A 132 5.18 12.71 20.79
N ARG A 133 3.88 12.71 21.11
CA ARG A 133 2.89 11.83 20.47
C ARG A 133 2.80 12.06 18.96
N TYR A 134 3.03 13.28 18.50
CA TYR A 134 3.03 13.59 17.07
C TYR A 134 4.26 13.00 16.36
N LEU A 135 5.43 12.96 17.03
CA LEU A 135 6.62 12.29 16.51
C LEU A 135 6.43 10.77 16.40
N ALA A 136 5.79 10.14 17.38
CA ALA A 136 5.41 8.73 17.29
C ALA A 136 4.44 8.47 16.13
N GLY A 137 3.56 9.43 15.82
CA GLY A 137 2.70 9.41 14.64
C GLY A 137 3.48 9.45 13.33
N ILE A 138 4.49 10.31 13.22
CA ILE A 138 5.40 10.42 12.07
C ILE A 138 6.20 9.12 11.89
N GLU A 139 6.78 8.60 12.97
CA GLU A 139 7.52 7.33 12.95
C GLU A 139 6.64 6.18 12.42
N ARG A 140 5.38 6.10 12.89
CA ARG A 140 4.41 5.12 12.39
C ARG A 140 4.13 5.29 10.89
N CYS A 141 4.01 6.52 10.38
CA CYS A 141 3.85 6.78 8.95
C CYS A 141 5.03 6.25 8.13
N ILE A 142 6.25 6.53 8.59
CA ILE A 142 7.48 6.06 7.96
C ILE A 142 7.53 4.53 7.97
N GLU A 143 7.21 3.90 9.09
CA GLU A 143 7.21 2.43 9.21
C GLU A 143 6.20 1.78 8.24
N MET A 144 4.97 2.31 8.18
CA MET A 144 3.94 1.83 7.25
C MET A 144 4.37 2.00 5.78
N ARG A 145 5.04 3.10 5.44
CA ARG A 145 5.59 3.33 4.10
C ARG A 145 6.65 2.31 3.74
N CYS A 146 7.60 2.06 4.64
CA CYS A 146 8.65 1.07 4.42
C CYS A 146 8.09 -0.34 4.29
N LYS A 147 7.04 -0.68 5.05
CA LYS A 147 6.30 -1.95 4.91
C LYS A 147 5.62 -2.08 3.55
N LEU A 148 4.90 -1.06 3.08
CA LEU A 148 4.23 -1.07 1.78
C LEU A 148 5.22 -1.17 0.61
N LEU A 149 6.36 -0.47 0.70
CA LEU A 149 7.40 -0.49 -0.33
C LEU A 149 8.31 -1.73 -0.26
N GLY A 150 8.18 -2.55 0.79
CA GLY A 150 9.04 -3.72 1.00
C GLY A 150 10.50 -3.38 1.35
N ILE A 151 10.79 -2.14 1.75
CA ILE A 151 12.16 -1.66 2.08
C ILE A 151 12.73 -2.41 3.29
N ASN A 152 11.88 -2.80 4.24
CA ASN A 152 12.31 -3.52 5.44
C ASN A 152 12.70 -4.99 5.18
N GLY A 153 12.67 -5.43 3.91
CA GLY A 153 12.94 -6.80 3.50
C GLY A 153 11.84 -7.76 3.93
N THR A 154 11.75 -8.91 3.25
CA THR A 154 10.96 -10.03 3.73
C THR A 154 11.62 -10.58 4.98
N GLN A 155 10.92 -10.54 6.13
CA GLN A 155 11.34 -11.28 7.31
C GLN A 155 11.37 -12.76 6.92
N LYS A 156 12.57 -13.33 6.82
CA LYS A 156 12.75 -14.76 6.64
C LYS A 156 12.31 -15.42 7.94
N VAL A 157 11.08 -15.91 7.95
CA VAL A 157 10.59 -16.73 9.06
C VAL A 157 11.17 -18.12 8.86
N ASP A 158 12.20 -18.46 9.63
CA ASP A 158 12.69 -19.83 9.73
C ASP A 158 11.63 -20.67 10.48
N VAL A 159 10.74 -21.31 9.72
CA VAL A 159 9.81 -22.29 10.29
C VAL A 159 10.61 -23.52 10.71
N THR A 160 11.01 -23.55 11.97
CA THR A 160 11.62 -24.72 12.60
C THR A 160 10.54 -25.50 13.34
N THR A 161 10.27 -26.73 12.89
CA THR A 161 9.52 -27.70 13.70
C THR A 161 10.53 -28.51 14.49
N GLY A 162 10.59 -28.31 15.80
CA GLY A 162 11.43 -29.12 16.70
C GLY A 162 12.94 -29.00 16.49
N GLY A 163 13.45 -27.86 16.01
CA GLY A 163 14.90 -27.62 15.87
C GLY A 163 15.55 -28.12 14.57
N ASN A 164 14.79 -28.77 13.67
CA ASN A 164 15.28 -29.18 12.36
C ASN A 164 14.81 -28.21 11.26
N LYS A 165 15.73 -27.78 10.40
CA LYS A 165 15.41 -26.96 9.22
C LYS A 165 14.53 -27.77 8.26
N ILE A 166 13.34 -27.25 7.97
CA ILE A 166 12.46 -27.85 6.96
C ILE A 166 13.10 -27.60 5.60
N GLN A 167 13.54 -28.66 4.93
CA GLN A 167 13.91 -28.57 3.51
C GLN A 167 12.62 -28.51 2.71
N PHE A 168 12.32 -27.35 2.13
CA PHE A 168 11.12 -27.16 1.32
C PHE A 168 11.32 -27.84 -0.04
N THR A 169 11.02 -29.13 -0.13
CA THR A 169 11.06 -29.89 -1.38
C THR A 169 9.75 -29.69 -2.16
N GLY A 170 9.58 -28.50 -2.73
CA GLY A 170 8.63 -28.26 -3.84
C GLY A 170 7.42 -27.36 -3.54
N PHE A 171 7.39 -26.19 -4.16
CA PHE A 171 6.49 -25.86 -5.28
C PHE A 171 7.09 -24.62 -5.98
N ASN A 172 7.83 -24.84 -7.08
CA ASN A 172 8.53 -23.77 -7.80
C ASN A 172 7.54 -23.01 -8.69
N PHE A 173 6.96 -21.92 -8.20
CA PHE A 173 6.07 -21.04 -8.97
C PHE A 173 6.69 -19.65 -9.26
N LEU A 174 7.97 -19.47 -8.98
CA LEU A 174 8.70 -18.24 -9.31
C LEU A 174 9.77 -18.55 -10.37
N PRO A 175 9.97 -17.66 -11.38
CA PRO A 175 11.09 -17.81 -12.30
C PRO A 175 12.38 -17.82 -11.48
N VAL A 176 13.25 -18.80 -11.76
CA VAL A 176 14.57 -18.94 -11.15
C VAL A 176 15.31 -17.62 -11.32
N THR A 177 15.40 -16.82 -10.26
CA THR A 177 16.32 -15.69 -10.24
C THR A 177 17.73 -16.28 -10.15
N PRO A 178 18.68 -15.88 -11.02
CA PRO A 178 20.05 -16.33 -10.89
C PRO A 178 20.56 -15.98 -9.49
N ASN A 179 21.23 -16.95 -8.87
CA ASN A 179 21.79 -16.82 -7.53
C ASN A 179 22.75 -15.62 -7.52
N VAL A 180 22.51 -14.65 -6.62
CA VAL A 180 23.29 -13.41 -6.50
C VAL A 180 24.79 -13.71 -6.28
N GLU A 181 25.13 -14.87 -5.70
CA GLU A 181 26.52 -15.32 -5.56
C GLU A 181 27.22 -15.60 -6.90
N GLN A 182 26.48 -15.98 -7.95
CA GLN A 182 27.07 -16.20 -9.28
C GLN A 182 27.38 -14.88 -9.98
N LEU A 183 26.59 -13.83 -9.73
CA LEU A 183 26.83 -12.49 -10.27
C LEU A 183 28.01 -11.79 -9.59
N ILE A 184 28.22 -12.01 -8.29
CA ILE A 184 29.38 -11.47 -7.57
C ILE A 184 30.67 -12.13 -8.05
N LYS A 185 30.66 -13.44 -8.33
CA LYS A 185 31.85 -14.14 -8.86
C LYS A 185 32.23 -13.76 -10.30
N GLN A 186 31.28 -13.31 -11.12
CA GLN A 186 31.56 -12.84 -12.48
C GLN A 186 31.99 -11.38 -12.56
N ALA A 187 31.87 -10.61 -11.46
CA ALA A 187 32.31 -9.22 -11.41
C ALA A 187 33.76 -9.07 -10.91
N ASP A 188 34.33 -10.13 -10.34
CA ASP A 188 35.70 -10.18 -9.80
C ASP A 188 36.69 -10.96 -10.71
N GLU A 189 36.28 -11.35 -11.93
CA GLU A 189 37.15 -11.80 -13.04
C GLU A 189 37.33 -10.71 -14.10
#